data_AF-A0A6V8MMU5-F1
#
_entry.id   AF-A0A6V8MMU5-F1
#
_cell.length_a   1.000
_cell.length_b   1.000
_cell.length_c   1.000
_cell.angle_alpha   90.00
_cell.angle_beta   90.00
_cell.angle_gamma   90.00
#
_symmetry.space_group_name_H-M   'P 1'
#
loop_
_entity.id
_entity.type
_entity.pdbx_description
1 polymer ?
#
loop_
_entity_poly.entity_id
_entity_poly.type
_entity_poly.pdbx_seq_one_letter_code
_entity_poly.pdbx_strand_id
1 'polypeptide(L)'
;MLRYVLLAVGLAFLGVGLLQWFIRGTCYYPQLIWGAVLTVGVLAERWRYRRIEQERAAHWQKTGERFIDPETGKTVEVYYDPSSGERRYVNADRDSR
;
A
#
# COMPACT_ATOMS: atom_id res chain seq x y z
N MET A 1 9.38 -4.37 -10.97
CA MET A 1 9.27 -5.16 -12.22
C MET A 1 8.86 -6.61 -11.97
N LEU A 2 9.47 -7.30 -10.99
CA LEU A 2 9.14 -8.69 -10.62
C LEU A 2 7.65 -8.97 -10.42
N ARG A 3 6.91 -8.06 -9.76
CA ARG A 3 5.46 -8.22 -9.53
C ARG A 3 4.62 -8.34 -10.80
N TYR A 4 4.97 -7.58 -11.85
CA TYR A 4 4.22 -7.59 -13.10
C TYR A 4 4.51 -8.88 -13.87
N VAL A 5 5.73 -9.40 -13.76
CA VAL A 5 6.11 -10.71 -14.30
C VAL A 5 5.34 -11.82 -13.59
N LEU A 6 5.27 -11.81 -12.25
CA LEU A 6 4.51 -12.81 -11.48
C LEU A 6 3.01 -12.78 -11.79
N LEU A 7 2.41 -11.60 -11.93
CA LEU A 7 1.01 -11.47 -12.35
C LEU A 7 0.78 -11.98 -13.78
N ALA A 8 1.67 -11.64 -14.71
CA ALA A 8 1.57 -12.11 -16.09
C ALA A 8 1.68 -13.64 -16.19
N VAL A 9 2.62 -14.23 -15.43
CA VAL A 9 2.77 -15.69 -15.34
C VAL A 9 1.54 -16.34 -14.70
N GLY A 10 1.02 -15.79 -13.59
CA GLY A 10 -0.19 -16.31 -12.93
C GLY A 10 -1.42 -16.28 -13.83
N LEU A 11 -1.64 -15.16 -14.55
CA LEU A 11 -2.72 -15.02 -15.53
C LEU A 11 -2.57 -15.98 -16.72
N ALA A 12 -1.35 -16.16 -17.22
CA ALA A 12 -1.09 -17.12 -18.30
C ALA A 12 -1.42 -18.56 -17.87
N PHE A 13 -1.03 -18.96 -16.65
CA PHE A 13 -1.38 -20.28 -16.10
C PHE A 13 -2.88 -20.46 -15.90
N LEU A 14 -3.60 -19.43 -15.42
CA LEU A 14 -5.05 -19.46 -15.30
C LEU A 14 -5.73 -19.56 -16.67
N GLY A 15 -5.28 -18.79 -17.66
CA GLY A 15 -5.83 -18.82 -19.02
C GLY A 15 -5.64 -20.18 -19.70
N VAL A 16 -4.45 -20.77 -19.57
CA VAL A 16 -4.16 -22.12 -20.10
C VAL A 16 -5.03 -23.17 -19.40
N GLY A 17 -5.19 -23.09 -18.08
CA GLY A 17 -6.06 -23.99 -17.33
C GLY A 17 -7.54 -23.90 -17.72
N LEU A 18 -8.06 -22.69 -17.93
CA LEU A 18 -9.43 -22.45 -18.38
C LEU A 18 -9.66 -22.94 -19.82
N LEU A 19 -8.69 -22.71 -20.71
CA LEU A 19 -8.75 -23.20 -22.09
C LEU A 19 -8.76 -24.73 -22.13
N GLN A 20 -7.91 -25.38 -21.33
CA GLN A 20 -7.89 -26.85 -21.23
C GLN A 20 -9.19 -27.40 -20.64
N TRP A 21 -9.76 -26.73 -19.63
CA TRP A 21 -11.06 -27.08 -19.08
C TRP A 21 -12.17 -27.02 -20.13
N PHE A 22 -12.19 -25.95 -20.94
CA PHE A 22 -13.19 -25.76 -21.99
C PHE A 22 -13.10 -26.81 -23.11
N ILE A 23 -11.89 -27.27 -23.45
CA ILE A 23 -11.68 -28.23 -24.54
C ILE A 23 -11.90 -29.69 -24.09
N ARG A 24 -11.52 -30.05 -22.85
CA ARG A 24 -11.43 -31.46 -22.43
C ARG A 24 -12.40 -31.85 -21.31
N GLY A 25 -13.05 -30.90 -20.64
CA GLY A 25 -14.03 -31.15 -19.57
C GLY A 25 -13.52 -31.92 -18.34
N THR A 26 -12.24 -32.26 -18.28
CA THR A 26 -11.66 -33.14 -17.26
C THR A 26 -11.03 -32.33 -16.13
N CYS A 27 -11.42 -32.61 -14.90
CA CYS A 27 -11.15 -31.80 -13.70
C CYS A 27 -9.78 -32.08 -13.06
N TYR A 28 -8.68 -32.01 -13.81
CA TYR A 28 -7.33 -32.21 -13.25
C TYR A 28 -6.40 -31.06 -13.64
N TYR A 29 -6.45 -29.95 -12.89
CA TYR A 29 -5.59 -28.81 -13.17
C TYR A 29 -4.95 -28.26 -11.89
N PRO A 30 -3.91 -28.94 -11.38
CA PRO A 30 -2.96 -28.31 -10.46
C PRO A 30 -2.49 -26.94 -10.99
N GLN A 31 -2.46 -26.72 -12.31
CA GLN A 31 -2.20 -25.42 -12.93
C GLN A 31 -3.19 -24.33 -12.54
N LEU A 32 -4.50 -24.63 -12.42
CA LEU A 32 -5.49 -23.64 -11.97
C LEU A 32 -5.30 -23.31 -10.49
N ILE A 33 -5.02 -24.32 -9.67
CA ILE A 33 -4.78 -24.14 -8.24
C ILE A 33 -3.52 -23.28 -8.03
N TRP A 34 -2.40 -23.64 -8.67
CA TRP A 34 -1.15 -22.89 -8.55
C TRP A 34 -1.23 -21.49 -9.18
N GLY A 35 -1.90 -21.35 -10.32
CA GLY A 35 -2.17 -20.05 -10.94
C GLY A 35 -3.02 -19.14 -10.05
N ALA A 36 -4.05 -19.69 -9.40
CA ALA A 36 -4.88 -18.97 -8.44
C ALA A 36 -4.09 -18.58 -7.19
N VAL A 37 -3.33 -19.50 -6.60
CA VAL A 37 -2.50 -19.24 -5.41
C VAL A 37 -1.49 -18.14 -5.68
N LEU A 38 -0.77 -18.18 -6.82
CA LEU A 38 0.19 -17.14 -7.19
C LEU A 38 -0.50 -15.79 -7.42
N THR A 39 -1.61 -15.78 -8.14
CA THR A 39 -2.34 -14.54 -8.45
C THR A 39 -2.92 -13.91 -7.18
N VAL A 40 -3.57 -14.71 -6.33
CA VAL A 40 -4.13 -14.26 -5.05
C VAL A 40 -3.02 -13.82 -4.10
N GLY A 41 -1.90 -14.54 -4.04
CA GLY A 41 -0.75 -14.18 -3.21
C GLY A 41 -0.20 -12.80 -3.56
N VAL A 42 0.01 -12.52 -4.85
CA VAL A 42 0.53 -11.22 -5.30
C VAL A 42 -0.50 -10.10 -5.08
N LEU A 43 -1.80 -10.37 -5.28
CA LEU A 43 -2.85 -9.40 -4.99
C LEU A 43 -2.97 -9.09 -3.49
N ALA A 44 -2.88 -10.11 -2.64
CA ALA A 44 -2.90 -9.97 -1.19
C ALA A 44 -1.67 -9.21 -0.68
N GLU A 45 -0.48 -9.51 -1.23
CA GLU A 45 0.74 -8.76 -0.93
C GLU A 45 0.59 -7.29 -1.30
N ARG A 46 0.05 -6.98 -2.48
CA ARG A 46 -0.22 -5.60 -2.90
C ARG A 46 -1.19 -4.90 -1.96
N TRP A 47 -2.26 -5.58 -1.57
CA TRP A 47 -3.25 -5.02 -0.66
C TRP A 47 -2.65 -4.73 0.72
N ARG A 48 -1.85 -5.67 1.25
CA ARG A 48 -1.14 -5.52 2.52
C ARG A 48 -0.11 -4.39 2.48
N TYR A 49 0.75 -4.34 1.47
CA TYR A 49 1.74 -3.25 1.34
C TYR A 49 1.08 -1.90 1.19
N ARG A 50 0.03 -1.80 0.37
CA ARG A 50 -0.68 -0.54 0.19
C ARG A 50 -1.36 -0.08 1.49
N ARG A 51 -1.88 -1.01 2.29
CA ARG A 51 -2.48 -0.70 3.60
C ARG A 51 -1.43 -0.23 4.61
N ILE A 52 -0.28 -0.89 4.69
CA ILE A 52 0.84 -0.46 5.55
C ILE A 52 1.37 0.91 5.13
N GLU A 53 1.50 1.15 3.83
CA GLU A 53 1.94 2.45 3.31
C GLU A 53 0.92 3.55 3.61
N GLN A 54 -0.37 3.27 3.46
CA GLN A 54 -1.46 4.19 3.82
C GLN A 54 -1.52 4.44 5.33
N GLU A 55 -1.33 3.43 6.16
CA GLU A 55 -1.25 3.57 7.62
C GLU A 55 -0.05 4.43 8.03
N ARG A 56 1.10 4.28 7.35
CA ARG A 56 2.29 5.13 7.55
C ARG A 56 2.06 6.58 7.10
N ALA A 57 1.45 6.78 5.93
CA ALA A 57 1.14 8.11 5.40
C ALA A 57 0.03 8.86 6.18
N ALA A 58 -0.80 8.14 6.93
CA ALA A 58 -1.90 8.73 7.68
C ALA A 58 -1.50 9.37 9.01
N HIS A 59 -0.30 9.11 9.53
CA HIS A 59 0.09 9.59 10.87
C HIS A 59 1.10 10.74 10.77
N TRP A 60 0.60 11.97 10.66
CA TRP A 60 1.35 13.14 11.08
C TRP A 60 1.62 13.01 12.59
N GLN A 61 2.87 12.82 12.96
CA GLN A 61 3.28 12.61 14.35
C GLN A 61 3.71 13.94 14.98
N LYS A 62 3.15 14.28 16.15
CA LYS A 62 3.63 15.39 16.97
C LYS A 62 5.06 15.10 17.40
N THR A 63 6.00 15.99 17.08
CA THR A 63 7.39 15.86 17.56
C THR A 63 7.57 16.45 18.95
N GLY A 64 6.62 17.25 19.43
CA GLY A 64 6.72 18.01 20.68
C GLY A 64 7.59 19.27 20.56
N GLU A 65 8.21 19.51 19.40
CA GLU A 65 8.94 20.74 19.13
C GLU A 65 7.96 21.89 18.89
N ARG A 66 8.13 22.96 19.67
CA ARG A 66 7.33 24.19 19.55
C ARG A 66 8.24 25.40 19.44
N PHE A 67 7.86 26.34 18.59
CA PHE A 67 8.59 27.58 18.43
C PHE A 67 7.67 28.72 18.03
N ILE A 68 8.19 29.94 18.18
CA ILE A 68 7.52 31.16 17.76
C ILE A 68 7.95 31.43 16.32
N ASP A 69 6.99 31.43 15.41
CA ASP A 69 7.23 31.82 14.02
C ASP A 69 7.58 33.33 13.97
N PRO A 70 8.78 33.72 13.48
CA PRO A 70 9.20 35.11 13.45
C PRO A 70 8.38 35.97 12.47
N GLU A 71 7.71 35.40 11.47
CA GLU A 71 6.89 36.15 10.52
C GLU A 71 5.52 36.49 11.09
N THR A 72 4.96 35.61 11.92
CA THR A 72 3.57 35.73 12.41
C THR A 72 3.45 35.94 13.91
N GLY A 73 4.52 35.73 14.67
CA GLY A 73 4.53 35.79 16.13
C GLY A 73 3.76 34.66 16.82
N LYS A 74 3.28 33.66 16.08
CA LYS A 74 2.44 32.57 16.60
C LYS A 74 3.26 31.39 17.06
N THR A 75 2.78 30.68 18.09
CA THR A 75 3.34 29.39 18.46
C THR A 75 2.92 28.33 17.46
N VAL A 76 3.91 27.74 16.80
CA VAL A 76 3.72 26.60 15.89
C VAL A 76 4.31 25.34 16.51
N GLU A 77 3.62 24.22 16.30
CA GLU A 77 4.04 22.89 16.68
C GLU A 77 4.44 22.11 15.43
N VAL A 78 5.55 21.38 15.52
CA VAL A 78 6.06 20.59 14.41
C VAL A 78 5.40 19.22 14.39
N TYR A 79 4.90 18.89 13.21
CA TYR A 79 4.46 17.55 12.86
C TYR A 79 5.45 16.96 11.87
N TYR A 80 5.79 15.70 12.08
CA TYR A 80 6.66 14.93 11.20
C TYR A 80 5.85 13.83 10.52
N ASP A 81 6.03 13.69 9.22
CA ASP A 81 5.54 12.54 8.47
C ASP A 81 6.69 11.56 8.23
N PRO A 82 6.70 10.39 8.89
CA PRO A 82 7.74 9.38 8.73
C PRO A 82 7.72 8.70 7.35
N SER A 83 6.65 8.84 6.57
CA SER A 83 6.53 8.24 5.24
C SER A 83 7.17 9.08 4.13
N SER A 84 7.00 10.40 4.19
CA SER A 84 7.56 11.35 3.20
C SER A 84 8.85 12.02 3.68
N GLY A 85 9.10 12.04 4.99
CA GLY A 85 10.15 12.83 5.60
C GLY A 85 9.82 14.32 5.71
N GLU A 86 8.60 14.72 5.32
CA GLU A 86 8.17 16.11 5.38
C GLU A 86 7.92 16.57 6.81
N ARG A 87 8.17 17.87 7.04
CA ARG A 87 7.84 18.56 8.29
C ARG A 87 6.75 19.59 8.00
N ARG A 88 5.69 19.54 8.79
CA ARG A 88 4.58 20.50 8.72
C ARG A 88 4.52 21.32 10.00
N TYR A 89 4.36 22.62 9.84
CA TYR A 89 4.19 23.57 10.94
C TYR A 89 2.72 23.88 11.10
N VAL A 90 2.15 23.55 12.25
CA VAL A 90 0.72 23.77 12.55
C VAL A 90 0.61 24.74 13.71
N ASN A 91 -0.30 25.71 13.62
CA ASN A 91 -0.54 26.64 14.72
C ASN A 91 -1.04 25.88 15.96
N ALA A 92 -0.29 25.97 17.06
CA ALA A 92 -0.60 25.26 18.31
C ALA A 92 -1.92 25.76 18.94
N ASP A 93 -2.25 27.04 18.76
CA ASP A 93 -3.48 27.64 19.28
C ASP A 93 -4.74 27.18 18.54
N ARG A 94 -4.61 26.59 17.35
CA ARG A 94 -5.76 26.14 16.54
C ARG A 94 -6.15 24.69 16.81
N ASP A 95 -5.26 23.92 17.43
CA ASP A 95 -5.38 22.48 17.65
C ASP A 95 -5.82 22.13 19.10
N SER A 96 -5.97 23.15 19.97
CA SER A 96 -6.37 23.03 21.38
C SER A 96 -7.87 23.22 21.61
N ARG A 97 -8.70 23.11 20.56
CA ARG A 97 -10.15 23.35 20.60
C ARG A 97 -10.93 22.15 20.07
#